data_AF-A0A970FAH9-F1
#
_entry.id   AF-A0A970FAH9-F1
#
_cell.length_a   1.000
_cell.length_b   1.000
_cell.length_c   1.000
_cell.angle_alpha   90.00
_cell.angle_beta   90.00
_cell.angle_gamma   90.00
#
_symmetry.space_group_name_H-M   'P 1'
#
loop_
_entity.id
_entity.type
_entity.pdbx_description
1 polymer ?
#
loop_
_entity_poly.entity_id
_entity_poly.type
_entity_poly.pdbx_seq_one_letter_code
_entity_poly.pdbx_strand_id
1 'polypeptide(L)'
;MLSERVRQLGGHPNQGTGIGGMMANAAAAINSMISPERLLKQVYSGEDKGIHAYEDRIDELDPESQNLVQNIMEENHDHLRLFKKRMESEKREYDK
;
A
#
# COMPACT_ATOMS: atom_id res chain seq x y z
N MET A 1 12.87 -8.09 -3.70
CA MET A 1 12.79 -6.83 -4.47
C MET A 1 13.37 -5.66 -3.67
N LEU A 2 12.61 -4.97 -2.79
CA LEU A 2 13.14 -3.79 -2.08
C LEU A 2 14.27 -4.11 -1.08
N SER A 3 14.09 -5.16 -0.28
CA SER A 3 15.10 -5.62 0.68
C SER A 3 16.41 -6.05 0.02
N GLU A 4 16.33 -6.61 -1.18
CA GLU A 4 17.48 -6.98 -2.01
C GLU A 4 18.25 -5.73 -2.45
N ARG A 5 17.53 -4.71 -2.94
CA ARG A 5 18.11 -3.44 -3.36
C ARG A 5 18.81 -2.72 -2.21
N VAL A 6 18.20 -2.69 -1.02
CA VAL A 6 18.81 -2.13 0.19
C VAL A 6 20.13 -2.85 0.52
N ARG A 7 20.19 -4.18 0.39
CA ARG A 7 21.43 -4.96 0.61
C ARG A 7 22.49 -4.68 -0.44
N GLN A 8 22.10 -4.54 -1.71
CA GLN A 8 23.02 -4.20 -2.81
C GLN A 8 23.68 -2.83 -2.64
N LEU A 9 22.95 -1.87 -2.07
CA LEU A 9 23.47 -0.53 -1.72
C LEU A 9 24.29 -0.52 -0.43
N GLY A 10 24.58 -1.68 0.16
CA GLY A 10 25.35 -1.81 1.41
C GLY A 10 24.55 -1.52 2.69
N GLY A 11 23.24 -1.32 2.58
CA GLY A 11 22.34 -1.11 3.71
C GLY A 11 21.88 -2.42 4.36
N HIS A 12 21.51 -2.34 5.64
CA HIS A 12 20.87 -3.44 6.34
C HIS A 12 19.36 -3.19 6.38
N PRO A 13 18.54 -3.97 5.64
CA PRO A 13 17.10 -3.79 5.65
C PRO A 13 16.57 -4.08 7.04
N ASN A 14 16.08 -3.04 7.71
CA ASN A 14 15.53 -3.15 9.04
C ASN A 14 14.03 -3.43 8.90
N GLN A 15 13.54 -4.56 9.42
CA GLN A 15 12.10 -4.87 9.46
C GLN A 15 11.37 -4.09 10.58
N GLY A 16 11.85 -2.88 10.87
CA GLY A 16 11.25 -2.00 11.86
C GLY A 16 9.83 -1.59 11.44
N THR A 17 8.94 -1.54 12.42
CA THR A 17 7.48 -1.37 12.37
C THR A 17 6.97 -0.06 11.76
N GLY A 18 7.72 0.61 10.87
CA GLY A 18 7.30 1.84 10.19
C GLY A 18 6.11 1.59 9.24
N ILE A 19 6.39 1.43 7.95
CA ILE A 19 5.34 1.10 6.94
C ILE A 19 4.78 -0.30 7.19
N GLY A 20 5.63 -1.27 7.55
CA GLY A 20 5.19 -2.62 7.92
C GLY A 20 4.28 -2.66 9.15
N GLY A 21 4.47 -1.73 10.11
CA GLY A 21 3.59 -1.59 11.26
C GLY A 21 2.28 -0.89 10.95
N MET A 22 2.28 0.08 10.04
CA MET A 22 1.04 0.65 9.51
C MET A 22 0.20 -0.42 8.78
N MET A 23 0.85 -1.26 7.97
CA MET A 23 0.19 -2.39 7.30
C MET A 23 -0.26 -3.48 8.29
N ALA A 24 0.54 -3.78 9.32
CA ALA A 24 0.14 -4.71 10.37
C ALA A 24 -1.05 -4.20 11.19
N ASN A 25 -1.11 -2.88 11.45
CA ASN A 25 -2.27 -2.26 12.10
C ASN A 25 -3.52 -2.29 11.20
N ALA A 26 -3.37 -2.07 9.90
CA ALA A 26 -4.45 -2.24 8.94
C ALA A 26 -4.93 -3.71 8.90
N ALA A 27 -4.02 -4.68 8.82
CA ALA A 27 -4.34 -6.11 8.87
C ALA A 27 -4.96 -6.55 10.20
N ALA A 28 -4.51 -5.99 11.33
CA ALA A 28 -5.11 -6.24 12.63
C ALA A 28 -6.53 -5.66 12.73
N ALA A 29 -6.78 -4.49 12.14
CA ALA A 29 -8.13 -3.93 12.03
C ALA A 29 -9.05 -4.83 11.18
N ILE A 30 -8.53 -5.41 10.09
CA ILE A 30 -9.25 -6.37 9.22
C ILE A 30 -9.71 -7.63 9.98
N ASN A 31 -8.93 -8.12 10.95
CA ASN A 31 -9.28 -9.31 11.73
C ASN A 31 -10.38 -9.08 12.79
N SER A 32 -10.75 -7.83 13.06
CA SER A 32 -11.88 -7.51 13.94
C SER A 32 -13.15 -7.34 13.10
N MET A 33 -14.27 -7.90 13.54
CA MET A 33 -15.58 -7.93 12.85
C MET A 33 -15.97 -6.60 12.16
N ILE A 34 -15.58 -6.43 10.90
CA ILE A 34 -15.81 -5.21 10.13
C ILE A 34 -16.56 -5.57 8.84
N SER A 35 -17.65 -4.84 8.56
CA SER A 35 -18.43 -4.99 7.33
C SER A 35 -17.54 -4.84 6.07
N PRO A 36 -17.83 -5.57 4.97
CA PRO A 36 -17.04 -5.52 3.74
C PRO A 36 -16.73 -4.11 3.22
N GLU A 37 -17.68 -3.17 3.33
CA GLU A 37 -17.48 -1.77 2.96
C GLU A 37 -16.36 -1.08 3.75
N ARG A 38 -16.32 -1.30 5.07
CA ARG A 38 -15.30 -0.70 5.95
C ARG A 38 -13.92 -1.34 5.74
N LEU A 39 -13.88 -2.64 5.40
CA LEU A 39 -12.65 -3.32 5.01
C LEU A 39 -12.07 -2.71 3.73
N LEU A 40 -12.89 -2.56 2.69
CA LEU A 40 -12.46 -1.97 1.43
C LEU A 40 -11.98 -0.52 1.59
N LYS A 41 -12.67 0.28 2.42
CA LYS A 41 -12.26 1.65 2.72
C LYS A 41 -10.93 1.73 3.47
N GLN A 42 -10.69 0.81 4.41
CA GLN A 42 -9.44 0.77 5.16
C GLN A 42 -8.26 0.32 4.30
N VAL A 43 -8.43 -0.70 3.47
CA VAL A 43 -7.39 -1.15 2.53
C VAL A 43 -7.05 -0.05 1.53
N TYR A 44 -8.08 0.60 0.96
CA TYR A 44 -7.90 1.76 0.07
C TYR A 44 -7.12 2.90 0.76
N SER A 45 -7.48 3.26 1.99
CA SER A 45 -6.76 4.30 2.74
C SER A 45 -5.32 3.90 3.11
N GLY A 46 -5.05 2.62 3.31
CA GLY A 46 -3.72 2.11 3.60
C GLY A 46 -2.79 2.20 2.39
N GLU A 47 -3.27 1.77 1.23
CA GLU A 47 -2.52 1.87 -0.03
C GLU A 47 -2.25 3.32 -0.43
N ASP A 48 -3.26 4.19 -0.36
CA ASP A 48 -3.15 5.63 -0.68
C ASP A 48 -2.07 6.33 0.17
N LYS A 49 -2.06 6.07 1.48
CA LYS A 49 -1.01 6.58 2.39
C LYS A 49 0.37 6.00 2.07
N GLY A 50 0.43 4.73 1.66
CA GLY A 50 1.66 4.09 1.24
C GLY A 50 2.27 4.78 0.02
N ILE A 51 1.44 5.09 -0.98
CA ILE A 51 1.83 5.81 -2.20
C ILE A 51 2.36 7.21 -1.85
N HIS A 52 1.60 8.01 -1.08
CA HIS A 52 2.04 9.35 -0.66
C HIS A 52 3.36 9.32 0.13
N ALA A 53 3.58 8.30 0.95
CA ALA A 53 4.84 8.18 1.69
C ALA A 53 6.07 8.00 0.78
N TYR A 54 5.87 7.47 -0.43
CA TYR A 54 6.93 7.37 -1.45
C TYR A 54 7.07 8.66 -2.25
N GLU A 55 5.97 9.35 -2.58
CA GLU A 55 5.98 10.59 -3.37
C GLU A 55 6.88 11.67 -2.76
N ASP A 56 6.85 11.85 -1.44
CA ASP A 56 7.65 12.87 -0.75
C ASP A 56 9.17 12.63 -0.77
N ARG A 57 9.61 11.42 -1.14
CA ARG A 57 11.01 10.97 -0.98
C ARG A 57 11.62 10.35 -2.22
N ILE A 58 10.84 10.20 -3.29
CA ILE A 58 11.29 9.51 -4.50
C ILE A 58 12.45 10.24 -5.19
N ASP A 59 12.47 11.57 -5.09
CA ASP A 59 13.52 12.43 -5.68
C ASP A 59 14.88 12.28 -5.00
N GLU A 60 14.93 11.70 -3.79
CA GLU A 60 16.16 11.44 -3.04
C GLU A 60 16.83 10.10 -3.40
N LEU A 61 16.17 9.26 -4.20
CA LEU A 61 16.64 7.93 -4.56
C LEU A 61 17.54 7.97 -5.82
N ASP A 62 18.47 7.02 -5.90
CA ASP A 62 19.23 6.81 -7.14
C ASP A 62 18.31 6.36 -8.29
N PRO A 63 18.67 6.61 -9.56
CA PRO A 63 17.78 6.38 -10.71
C PRO A 63 17.23 4.95 -10.84
N GLU A 64 17.99 3.94 -10.41
CA GLU A 64 17.56 2.54 -10.47
C GLU A 64 16.59 2.21 -9.32
N SER A 65 16.82 2.77 -8.13
CA SER A 65 15.86 2.69 -7.02
C SER A 65 14.57 3.48 -7.29
N GLN A 66 14.66 4.62 -7.99
CA GLN A 66 13.49 5.37 -8.45
C GLN A 66 12.60 4.53 -9.36
N ASN A 67 13.18 3.89 -10.39
CA ASN A 67 12.42 3.01 -11.28
C ASN A 67 11.75 1.86 -10.53
N LEU A 68 12.44 1.25 -9.57
CA LEU A 68 11.87 0.18 -8.75
C LEU A 68 10.67 0.66 -7.93
N VAL A 69 10.77 1.84 -7.30
CA VAL A 69 9.68 2.41 -6.51
C VAL A 69 8.52 2.85 -7.39
N GLN A 70 8.79 3.44 -8.57
CA GLN A 70 7.74 3.82 -9.54
C GLN A 70 6.93 2.59 -9.98
N ASN A 71 7.57 1.47 -10.31
CA ASN A 71 6.86 0.24 -10.66
C ASN A 71 5.95 -0.26 -9.52
N ILE A 72 6.41 -0.16 -8.27
CA ILE A 72 5.59 -0.53 -7.09
C ILE A 72 4.41 0.42 -6.92
N MET A 73 4.60 1.72 -7.17
CA MET A 73 3.53 2.71 -7.11
C MET A 73 2.49 2.49 -8.22
N GLU A 74 2.92 2.11 -9.43
CA GLU A 74 2.02 1.77 -10.53
C GLU A 74 1.14 0.56 -10.20
N GLU A 75 1.72 -0.52 -9.66
CA GLU A 75 0.97 -1.70 -9.20
C GLU A 75 -0.03 -1.33 -8.08
N ASN A 76 0.39 -0.50 -7.12
CA ASN A 76 -0.51 -0.03 -6.05
C ASN A 76 -1.66 0.83 -6.60
N HIS A 77 -1.41 1.66 -7.63
CA HIS A 77 -2.47 2.41 -8.30
C HIS A 77 -3.50 1.48 -8.98
N ASP A 78 -3.07 0.35 -9.53
CA ASP A 78 -3.97 -0.67 -10.07
C ASP A 78 -4.83 -1.33 -8.97
N HIS A 79 -4.24 -1.65 -7.83
CA HIS A 79 -4.98 -2.17 -6.69
C HIS A 79 -6.03 -1.18 -6.17
N LEU A 80 -5.70 0.11 -6.05
CA LEU A 80 -6.66 1.16 -5.68
C LEU A 80 -7.84 1.24 -6.66
N ARG A 81 -7.59 1.12 -7.97
CA ARG A 81 -8.66 1.06 -8.99
C ARG A 81 -9.57 -0.15 -8.78
N LEU A 82 -8.99 -1.32 -8.50
CA LEU A 82 -9.73 -2.54 -8.24
C LEU A 82 -10.61 -2.41 -6.99
N PHE A 83 -10.06 -1.87 -5.90
CA PHE A 83 -10.81 -1.66 -4.66
C PHE A 83 -11.95 -0.67 -4.85
N LYS A 84 -11.72 0.43 -5.56
CA LYS A 84 -12.77 1.41 -5.89
C LYS A 84 -13.92 0.75 -6.66
N LYS A 85 -13.60 -0.05 -7.68
CA LYS A 85 -14.60 -0.80 -8.46
C LYS A 85 -15.39 -1.78 -7.59
N ARG A 86 -14.74 -2.47 -6.65
CA ARG A 86 -15.40 -3.39 -5.71
C ARG A 86 -16.30 -2.66 -4.71
N MET A 87 -15.86 -1.51 -4.17
CA MET A 87 -16.71 -0.69 -3.30
C MET A 87 -17.99 -0.26 -4.01
N GLU A 88 -17.87 0.17 -5.26
CA GLU A 88 -19.02 0.56 -6.07
C GLU A 88 -19.98 -0.62 -6.36
N SER A 89 -19.46 -1.85 -6.51
CA SER A 89 -20.33 -3.03 -6.68
C SER A 89 -21.05 -3.41 -5.39
N GLU A 90 -20.36 -3.42 -4.25
CA GLU A 90 -20.96 -3.73 -2.94
C GLU A 90 -22.11 -2.75 -2.61
N LYS A 91 -21.90 -1.46 -2.86
CA LYS A 91 -22.94 -0.45 -2.67
C LYS A 91 -24.20 -0.74 -3.49
N ARG A 92 -24.03 -1.12 -4.77
CA ARG A 92 -25.15 -1.47 -5.66
C ARG A 92 -25.87 -2.76 -5.26
N GLU A 93 -25.20 -3.67 -4.57
CA GLU A 93 -25.81 -4.91 -4.07
C GLU A 93 -26.58 -4.67 -2.76
N TYR A 94 -26.10 -3.75 -1.91
CA TYR A 94 -26.79 -3.36 -0.68
C TYR A 94 -28.02 -2.48 -0.92
N ASP A 95 -28.01 -1.65 -1.97
CA ASP A 95 -29.11 -0.74 -2.33
C ASP A 95 -30.29 -1.44 -3.08
N LYS A 96 -30.25 -2.78 -3.23
CA LYS A 96 -31.31 -3.60 -3.87
C LYS A 96 -32.17 -4.34 -2.85
#